data_AF-A0A7S2Y811-F1
#
_entry.id   AF-A0A7S2Y811-F1
#
_cell.length_a   1.000
_cell.length_b   1.000
_cell.length_c   1.000
_cell.angle_alpha   90.00
_cell.angle_beta   90.00
_cell.angle_gamma   90.00
#
_symmetry.space_group_name_H-M   'P 1'
#
loop_
_entity.id
_entity.type
_entity.pdbx_description
1 polymer ?
#
loop_
_entity_poly.entity_id
_entity_poly.type
_entity_poly.pdbx_seq_one_letter_code
_entity_poly.pdbx_strand_id
1 'polypeptide(L)'
;TACRPNLTLSREYQGTPAQKAVLDMPWWSQGILQSRKMIISYQNLLARLWVAGACTPYDETWRDYYQAPPATATASATMARLEPTAADTSHEASATTPAISSTEEKKDAERQDANNNSTATATEEPPTELPDQAKFRAPVPHNHWVDRLGFQQDDPVTDFRSGGVLSLAMMVHLVESCPQTHGRFILDGDAAMLPFGLTCINITDMMAKFLMLSKAVDRMDALLSQKPFWRMFADPHAMLVCQETAMQLTADVVVELQTERGTPVTVFDFANILAIVEQRMEYDYLMAGPASSSDLRKIHARNKIKYQQQLQQRMQLAR
;
A
#
# COMPACT_ATOMS: atom_id res chain seq x y z
N THR A 1 -7.05 -21.58 12.74
CA THR A 1 -5.96 -21.79 11.76
C THR A 1 -4.70 -21.17 12.33
N ALA A 2 -3.67 -21.97 12.63
CA ALA A 2 -2.39 -21.43 13.09
C ALA A 2 -1.72 -20.68 11.93
N CYS A 3 -1.50 -19.38 12.08
CA CYS A 3 -0.76 -18.58 11.13
C CYS A 3 0.71 -19.02 11.20
N ARG A 4 1.32 -19.40 10.07
CA ARG A 4 2.71 -19.89 10.03
C ARG A 4 3.59 -18.76 9.46
N PRO A 5 4.78 -18.49 10.02
CA PRO A 5 5.66 -17.42 9.52
C PRO A 5 6.04 -17.56 8.03
N ASN A 6 6.07 -18.80 7.54
CA ASN A 6 6.33 -19.13 6.13
C ASN A 6 5.03 -19.34 5.33
N LEU A 7 3.90 -18.79 5.80
CA LEU A 7 2.65 -18.91 5.09
C LEU A 7 2.72 -18.06 3.81
N THR A 8 2.65 -18.77 2.70
CA THR A 8 2.57 -18.20 1.37
C THR A 8 1.26 -18.63 0.76
N LEU A 9 0.43 -17.67 0.34
CA LEU A 9 -0.74 -17.98 -0.48
C LEU A 9 -0.36 -17.75 -1.94
N SER A 10 -0.64 -18.72 -2.78
CA SER A 10 -0.34 -18.64 -4.20
C SER A 10 -1.53 -19.08 -5.02
N ARG A 11 -1.76 -18.41 -6.14
CA ARG A 11 -2.70 -18.83 -7.18
C ARG A 11 -2.05 -18.71 -8.55
N GLU A 12 -2.41 -19.59 -9.48
CA GLU A 12 -1.93 -19.48 -10.85
C GLU A 12 -2.38 -18.16 -11.49
N TYR A 13 -1.46 -17.52 -12.20
CA TYR A 13 -1.71 -16.33 -13.00
C TYR A 13 -2.05 -16.75 -14.44
N GLN A 14 -3.33 -16.65 -14.78
CA GLN A 14 -3.89 -16.97 -16.08
C GLN A 14 -4.05 -15.72 -16.97
N GLY A 15 -3.79 -14.52 -16.43
CA GLY A 15 -3.93 -13.26 -17.15
C GLY A 15 -5.38 -12.89 -17.47
N THR A 16 -6.33 -13.34 -16.64
CA THR A 16 -7.73 -12.93 -16.77
C THR A 16 -7.87 -11.41 -16.57
N PRO A 17 -8.93 -10.76 -17.09
CA PRO A 17 -9.14 -9.33 -16.88
C PRO A 17 -9.07 -8.92 -15.40
N ALA A 18 -9.67 -9.72 -14.52
CA ALA A 18 -9.63 -9.49 -13.07
C ALA A 18 -8.21 -9.59 -12.49
N GLN A 19 -7.40 -10.58 -12.92
CA GLN A 19 -6.02 -10.72 -12.44
C GLN A 19 -5.12 -9.61 -12.95
N LYS A 20 -5.31 -9.16 -14.20
CA LYS A 20 -4.59 -8.02 -14.77
C LYS A 20 -4.91 -6.72 -14.03
N ALA A 21 -6.17 -6.53 -13.66
CA ALA A 21 -6.64 -5.33 -12.97
C ALA A 21 -6.04 -5.17 -11.57
N VAL A 22 -5.58 -6.25 -10.93
CA VAL A 22 -4.96 -6.19 -9.60
C VAL A 22 -3.46 -6.47 -9.63
N LEU A 23 -2.86 -6.57 -10.82
CA LEU A 23 -1.48 -7.05 -10.97
C LEU A 23 -0.45 -6.12 -10.29
N ASP A 24 -0.76 -4.83 -10.27
CA ASP A 24 0.02 -3.74 -9.69
C ASP A 24 -0.18 -3.56 -8.17
N MET A 25 -1.08 -4.33 -7.56
CA MET A 25 -1.35 -4.22 -6.14
C MET A 25 -0.08 -4.49 -5.32
N PRO A 26 0.17 -3.66 -4.27
CA PRO A 26 1.47 -3.63 -3.63
C PRO A 26 1.79 -4.91 -2.86
N TRP A 27 0.82 -5.73 -2.48
CA TRP A 27 1.03 -6.93 -1.65
C TRP A 27 1.50 -8.17 -2.41
N TRP A 28 1.57 -8.12 -3.74
CA TRP A 28 2.08 -9.25 -4.50
C TRP A 28 3.60 -9.33 -4.42
N SER A 29 4.09 -10.57 -4.43
CA SER A 29 5.50 -10.84 -4.65
C SER A 29 5.87 -10.45 -6.08
N GLN A 30 7.08 -9.92 -6.25
CA GLN A 30 7.61 -9.57 -7.57
C GLN A 30 7.71 -10.79 -8.48
N GLY A 31 7.70 -10.57 -9.80
CA GLY A 31 7.94 -11.63 -10.78
C GLY A 31 6.71 -12.49 -11.13
N ILE A 32 5.48 -11.96 -11.00
CA ILE A 32 4.24 -12.70 -11.33
C ILE A 32 4.21 -13.15 -12.80
N LEU A 33 4.68 -12.31 -13.73
CA LEU A 33 4.67 -12.61 -15.16
C LEU A 33 5.63 -13.76 -15.53
N GLN A 34 6.78 -13.80 -14.86
CA GLN A 34 7.82 -14.82 -15.02
C GLN A 34 7.40 -16.13 -14.36
N SER A 35 6.98 -16.06 -13.10
CA SER A 35 6.59 -17.24 -12.30
C SER A 35 5.24 -17.83 -12.68
N ARG A 36 4.39 -17.05 -13.38
CA ARG A 36 2.98 -17.36 -13.64
C ARG A 36 2.19 -17.66 -12.36
N LYS A 37 2.60 -17.07 -11.23
CA LYS A 37 1.93 -17.23 -9.94
C LYS A 37 1.73 -15.87 -9.28
N MET A 38 0.51 -15.62 -8.82
CA MET A 38 0.20 -14.52 -7.92
C MET A 38 0.47 -15.00 -6.49
N ILE A 39 1.51 -14.47 -5.87
CA ILE A 39 2.00 -14.91 -4.56
C ILE A 39 1.90 -13.76 -3.57
N ILE A 40 1.31 -14.02 -2.41
CA ILE A 40 1.35 -13.14 -1.24
C ILE A 40 2.06 -13.88 -0.09
N SER A 41 3.08 -13.23 0.48
CA SER A 41 3.94 -13.80 1.51
C SER A 41 3.83 -13.01 2.80
N TYR A 42 3.47 -13.68 3.90
CA TYR A 42 3.46 -13.05 5.23
C TYR A 42 4.81 -12.45 5.58
N GLN A 43 5.88 -13.21 5.31
CA GLN A 43 7.24 -12.78 5.61
C GLN A 43 7.62 -11.51 4.85
N ASN A 44 7.23 -11.40 3.56
CA ASN A 44 7.50 -10.19 2.78
C ASN A 44 6.73 -8.97 3.33
N LEU A 45 5.47 -9.15 3.71
CA LEU A 45 4.68 -8.07 4.27
C LEU A 45 5.17 -7.63 5.66
N LEU A 46 5.55 -8.59 6.53
CA LEU A 46 6.17 -8.27 7.83
C LEU A 46 7.52 -7.55 7.65
N ALA A 47 8.35 -8.00 6.70
CA ALA A 47 9.59 -7.33 6.34
C ALA A 47 9.35 -5.87 5.92
N ARG A 48 8.35 -5.62 5.08
CA ARG A 48 7.99 -4.28 4.64
C ARG A 48 7.44 -3.43 5.76
N LEU A 49 6.54 -3.97 6.57
CA LEU A 49 6.01 -3.27 7.73
C LEU A 49 7.14 -2.86 8.68
N TRP A 50 8.12 -3.75 8.89
CA TRP A 50 9.29 -3.47 9.71
C TRP A 50 10.14 -2.32 9.13
N VAL A 51 10.48 -2.40 7.84
CA VAL A 51 11.41 -1.46 7.17
C VAL A 51 10.77 -0.11 6.84
N ALA A 52 9.47 -0.06 6.57
CA ALA A 52 8.76 1.16 6.19
C ALA A 52 8.53 2.15 7.35
N GLY A 53 9.23 1.96 8.49
CA GLY A 53 9.17 2.88 9.63
C GLY A 53 8.04 2.62 10.62
N ALA A 54 7.36 1.46 10.53
CA ALA A 54 6.36 1.08 11.53
C ALA A 54 7.02 0.57 12.83
N CYS A 55 8.17 -0.12 12.73
CA CYS A 55 8.88 -0.67 13.89
C CYS A 55 10.29 -0.10 14.12
N THR A 56 11.04 0.27 13.08
CA THR A 56 12.36 0.87 13.26
C THR A 56 12.25 2.38 13.49
N PRO A 57 13.15 2.99 14.30
CA PRO A 57 13.13 4.43 14.49
C PRO A 57 13.34 5.16 13.16
N TYR A 58 12.82 6.39 13.08
CA TYR A 58 13.27 7.43 12.15
C TYR A 58 14.74 7.78 12.44
N ASP A 59 15.65 6.82 12.36
CA ASP A 59 17.07 7.13 12.30
C ASP A 59 17.39 7.58 10.87
N GLU A 60 17.95 8.77 10.72
CA GLU A 60 18.12 9.47 9.44
C GLU A 60 18.88 8.61 8.40
N THR A 61 19.68 7.65 8.88
CA THR A 61 20.50 6.76 8.07
C THR A 61 19.70 5.85 7.11
N TRP A 62 18.42 5.55 7.38
CA TRP A 62 17.65 4.69 6.47
C TRP A 62 17.07 5.48 5.28
N ARG A 63 16.81 6.79 5.45
CA ARG A 63 16.27 7.67 4.41
C ARG A 63 17.24 7.78 3.24
N ASP A 64 18.53 7.87 3.53
CA ASP A 64 19.61 7.93 2.56
C ASP A 64 19.72 6.65 1.70
N TYR A 65 19.27 5.51 2.24
CA TYR A 65 19.32 4.22 1.54
C TYR A 65 18.28 4.10 0.42
N TYR A 66 17.13 4.79 0.54
CA TYR A 66 16.00 4.68 -0.41
C TYR A 66 15.70 5.99 -1.16
N GLN A 67 16.24 7.14 -0.74
CA GLN A 67 16.14 8.41 -1.47
C GLN A 67 17.29 8.68 -2.44
N ALA A 68 18.30 7.81 -2.51
CA ALA A 68 19.31 7.90 -3.55
C ALA A 68 18.61 7.83 -4.93
N PRO A 69 18.72 8.87 -5.78
CA PRO A 69 18.22 8.76 -7.15
C PRO A 69 18.93 7.59 -7.83
N PRO A 70 18.29 6.88 -8.77
CA PRO A 70 18.94 5.79 -9.49
C PRO A 70 20.25 6.33 -10.05
N ALA A 71 21.37 5.74 -9.63
CA ALA A 71 22.70 6.23 -9.95
C ALA A 71 22.78 6.41 -11.47
N THR A 72 22.81 7.67 -11.92
CA THR A 72 23.25 7.99 -13.27
C THR A 72 24.69 7.55 -13.36
N ALA A 73 24.93 6.52 -14.17
CA ALA A 73 26.25 6.00 -14.46
C ALA A 73 27.18 7.15 -14.85
N THR A 74 28.04 7.55 -13.92
CA THR A 74 29.17 8.44 -14.18
C THR A 74 30.43 7.64 -13.88
N ALA A 75 31.06 7.18 -14.96
CA ALA A 75 32.35 6.53 -14.92
C ALA A 75 33.41 7.50 -14.36
N SER A 76 34.17 7.01 -13.39
CA SER A 76 35.45 7.57 -12.90
C SER A 76 36.54 6.66 -13.48
N ALA A 77 37.76 7.04 -13.88
CA ALA A 77 38.63 8.20 -13.73
C ALA A 77 39.64 8.12 -14.92
N THR A 78 40.43 9.13 -15.30
CA THR A 78 41.70 9.51 -14.62
C THR A 78 42.39 10.61 -15.43
N MET A 79 43.08 11.50 -14.72
CA MET A 79 43.95 12.56 -15.22
C MET A 79 44.98 12.14 -16.28
N ALA A 80 45.13 12.98 -17.31
CA ALA A 80 46.45 13.38 -17.81
C ALA A 80 46.38 14.81 -18.38
N ARG A 81 47.32 15.63 -17.91
CA ARG A 81 47.60 17.04 -18.19
C ARG A 81 48.03 17.27 -19.65
N LEU A 82 47.55 18.34 -20.29
CA LEU A 82 48.29 19.34 -21.10
C LEU A 82 47.29 20.31 -21.78
N GLU A 83 47.43 21.61 -21.49
CA GLU A 83 46.97 22.73 -22.32
C GLU A 83 48.13 23.20 -23.25
N PRO A 84 47.98 24.15 -24.21
CA PRO A 84 46.77 24.86 -24.71
C PRO A 84 46.69 24.90 -26.26
N THR A 85 45.59 25.41 -26.85
CA THR A 85 45.55 26.61 -27.75
C THR A 85 44.20 26.82 -28.46
N ALA A 86 43.73 28.07 -28.36
CA ALA A 86 42.87 28.95 -29.18
C ALA A 86 42.18 28.52 -30.49
N ALA A 87 41.11 29.30 -30.79
CA ALA A 87 40.43 29.61 -32.07
C ALA A 87 39.32 28.61 -32.50
N ASP A 88 38.19 28.96 -33.12
CA ASP A 88 37.42 30.19 -33.38
C ASP A 88 36.14 29.72 -34.15
N THR A 89 35.14 30.58 -34.33
CA THR A 89 34.09 30.58 -35.38
C THR A 89 32.91 29.56 -35.40
N SER A 90 31.72 30.10 -35.04
CA SER A 90 30.49 30.34 -35.85
C SER A 90 29.76 29.28 -36.73
N HIS A 91 28.44 29.55 -36.82
CA HIS A 91 27.36 29.13 -37.75
C HIS A 91 26.48 27.94 -37.34
N GLU A 92 25.15 28.07 -37.14
CA GLU A 92 23.98 28.55 -37.92
C GLU A 92 23.21 27.41 -38.62
N ALA A 93 21.92 27.36 -38.26
CA ALA A 93 20.75 27.01 -39.07
C ALA A 93 20.60 25.61 -39.74
N SER A 94 19.47 24.97 -39.41
CA SER A 94 18.29 24.87 -40.28
C SER A 94 17.68 23.47 -40.39
N ALA A 95 16.35 23.47 -40.37
CA ALA A 95 15.44 22.34 -40.50
C ALA A 95 15.40 21.77 -41.91
N THR A 96 15.07 20.48 -42.06
CA THR A 96 14.03 20.03 -43.01
C THR A 96 13.59 18.58 -42.74
N THR A 97 12.29 18.41 -42.56
CA THR A 97 11.53 17.16 -42.83
C THR A 97 11.49 16.93 -44.35
N PRO A 98 11.31 15.69 -44.84
CA PRO A 98 9.96 15.39 -45.34
C PRO A 98 9.50 13.94 -45.08
N ALA A 99 8.17 13.79 -45.09
CA ALA A 99 7.44 12.55 -45.24
C ALA A 99 7.50 12.03 -46.69
N ILE A 100 7.21 10.74 -46.91
CA ILE A 100 6.29 10.21 -47.95
C ILE A 100 6.27 8.65 -47.95
N SER A 101 5.04 8.11 -47.91
CA SER A 101 4.45 6.90 -48.54
C SER A 101 5.16 5.53 -48.44
N SER A 102 4.55 4.52 -47.79
CA SER A 102 3.63 3.50 -48.35
C SER A 102 4.25 2.53 -49.35
N THR A 103 4.28 1.23 -49.04
CA THR A 103 3.70 0.15 -49.87
C THR A 103 3.77 -1.20 -49.15
N GLU A 104 2.71 -1.98 -49.35
CA GLU A 104 2.54 -3.38 -49.01
C GLU A 104 3.52 -4.26 -49.79
N GLU A 105 3.98 -5.38 -49.21
CA GLU A 105 3.99 -6.67 -49.91
C GLU A 105 4.20 -7.86 -48.96
N LYS A 106 3.31 -8.85 -49.10
CA LYS A 106 3.44 -10.22 -48.60
C LYS A 106 4.49 -10.97 -49.43
N LYS A 107 5.30 -11.82 -48.80
CA LYS A 107 5.46 -13.23 -49.23
C LYS A 107 6.31 -14.07 -48.26
N ASP A 108 5.69 -15.20 -47.89
CA ASP A 108 6.18 -16.57 -47.86
C ASP A 108 7.45 -17.00 -47.09
N ALA A 109 7.23 -18.11 -46.41
CA ALA A 109 8.14 -18.91 -45.61
C ALA A 109 9.24 -19.61 -46.41
N GLU A 110 10.41 -19.80 -45.78
CA GLU A 110 11.15 -21.06 -45.88
C GLU A 110 12.09 -21.28 -44.69
N ARG A 111 12.18 -22.55 -44.26
CA ARG A 111 13.09 -23.10 -43.24
C ARG A 111 14.46 -23.35 -43.87
N GLN A 112 15.55 -23.16 -43.11
CA GLN A 112 16.47 -24.23 -42.70
C GLN A 112 17.72 -23.70 -41.94
N ASP A 113 17.93 -24.31 -40.77
CA ASP A 113 19.15 -24.88 -40.18
C ASP A 113 20.49 -24.13 -40.10
N ALA A 114 20.88 -23.91 -38.83
CA ALA A 114 22.19 -24.16 -38.20
C ALA A 114 23.48 -23.55 -38.78
N ASN A 115 24.15 -22.70 -37.98
CA ASN A 115 25.47 -23.05 -37.46
C ASN A 115 25.93 -22.15 -36.29
N ASN A 116 26.65 -22.76 -35.35
CA ASN A 116 27.30 -22.15 -34.20
C ASN A 116 28.51 -21.28 -34.61
N ASN A 117 28.75 -20.17 -33.91
CA ASN A 117 30.08 -19.91 -33.35
C ASN A 117 30.03 -18.96 -32.15
N SER A 118 30.65 -19.39 -31.06
CA SER A 118 30.81 -18.67 -29.81
C SER A 118 31.94 -17.66 -29.90
N THR A 119 31.76 -16.46 -29.34
CA THR A 119 32.88 -15.68 -28.79
C THR A 119 32.36 -14.97 -27.56
N ALA A 120 32.74 -15.50 -26.40
CA ALA A 120 32.43 -14.93 -25.09
C ALA A 120 33.37 -13.76 -24.84
N THR A 121 32.84 -12.55 -24.90
CA THR A 121 33.48 -11.35 -24.34
C THR A 121 32.85 -11.12 -22.97
N ALA A 122 33.65 -11.33 -21.92
CA ALA A 122 33.25 -11.02 -20.55
C ALA A 122 33.17 -9.50 -20.39
N THR A 123 31.96 -8.97 -20.49
CA THR A 123 31.65 -7.62 -20.05
C THR A 123 31.36 -7.71 -18.55
N GLU A 124 32.29 -7.27 -17.71
CA GLU A 124 32.03 -7.08 -16.29
C GLU A 124 30.96 -5.98 -16.16
N GLU A 125 29.72 -6.41 -15.90
CA GLU A 125 28.65 -5.51 -15.51
C GLU A 125 28.97 -4.91 -14.12
N PRO A 126 28.82 -3.58 -13.95
CA PRO A 126 28.98 -2.98 -12.63
C PRO A 126 27.89 -3.51 -11.68
N PRO A 127 28.20 -3.73 -10.39
CA PRO A 127 27.30 -4.37 -9.45
C PRO A 127 26.07 -3.49 -9.24
N THR A 128 24.99 -3.84 -9.94
CA THR A 128 23.67 -3.22 -9.81
C THR A 128 22.76 -4.14 -8.99
N GLU A 129 23.28 -4.66 -7.88
CA GLU A 129 22.45 -5.41 -6.93
C GLU A 129 22.00 -4.47 -5.82
N LEU A 130 20.81 -3.89 -6.01
CA LEU A 130 19.95 -3.54 -4.88
C LEU A 130 19.95 -4.73 -3.91
N PRO A 131 20.05 -4.52 -2.59
CA PRO A 131 19.98 -5.62 -1.64
C PRO A 131 18.72 -6.42 -1.93
N ASP A 132 18.92 -7.72 -2.09
CA ASP A 132 17.89 -8.69 -2.40
C ASP A 132 16.78 -8.61 -1.33
N GLN A 133 15.71 -7.85 -1.60
CA GLN A 133 14.56 -7.69 -0.68
C GLN A 133 13.94 -9.06 -0.32
N ALA A 134 14.24 -10.10 -1.11
CA ALA A 134 13.88 -11.48 -0.84
C ALA A 134 14.63 -12.10 0.36
N LYS A 135 15.76 -11.52 0.80
CA LYS A 135 16.59 -12.04 1.90
C LYS A 135 16.34 -11.38 3.25
N PHE A 136 15.81 -10.15 3.28
CA PHE A 136 15.51 -9.50 4.56
C PHE A 136 14.35 -10.20 5.26
N ARG A 137 14.56 -10.57 6.52
CA ARG A 137 13.54 -11.12 7.39
C ARG A 137 13.37 -10.15 8.54
N ALA A 138 12.14 -9.69 8.76
CA ALA A 138 11.85 -8.93 9.96
C ALA A 138 12.24 -9.77 11.19
N PRO A 139 12.86 -9.17 12.21
CA PRO A 139 13.16 -9.87 13.44
C PRO A 139 11.85 -10.24 14.12
N VAL A 140 11.59 -11.54 14.21
CA VAL A 140 10.44 -12.13 14.89
C VAL A 140 10.98 -13.28 15.74
N PRO A 141 10.86 -13.23 17.08
CA PRO A 141 10.18 -12.19 17.88
C PRO A 141 10.99 -10.90 18.09
N HIS A 142 10.32 -9.76 18.35
CA HIS A 142 10.94 -8.49 18.80
C HIS A 142 9.94 -7.59 19.55
N ASN A 143 10.37 -6.91 20.62
CA ASN A 143 9.50 -6.02 21.43
C ASN A 143 8.89 -4.84 20.66
N HIS A 144 9.46 -4.38 19.54
CA HIS A 144 8.91 -3.27 18.77
C HIS A 144 7.54 -3.59 18.17
N TRP A 145 7.23 -4.87 17.95
CA TRP A 145 5.90 -5.30 17.53
C TRP A 145 4.83 -4.90 18.57
N VAL A 146 5.15 -5.07 19.85
CA VAL A 146 4.28 -4.66 20.96
C VAL A 146 4.37 -3.15 21.18
N ASP A 147 5.58 -2.63 21.38
CA ASP A 147 5.81 -1.26 21.86
C ASP A 147 5.42 -0.18 20.83
N ARG A 148 5.54 -0.47 19.52
CA ARG A 148 5.30 0.51 18.44
C ARG A 148 3.99 0.29 17.72
N LEU A 149 3.61 -0.97 17.50
CA LEU A 149 2.41 -1.30 16.75
C LEU A 149 1.27 -1.82 17.63
N GLY A 150 1.53 -2.10 18.91
CA GLY A 150 0.50 -2.56 19.83
C GLY A 150 -0.02 -3.96 19.52
N PHE A 151 0.83 -4.84 19.00
CA PHE A 151 0.53 -6.27 18.93
C PHE A 151 0.50 -6.91 20.33
N GLN A 152 -0.19 -8.02 20.49
CA GLN A 152 -0.31 -8.72 21.78
C GLN A 152 0.97 -9.45 22.19
N GLN A 153 1.83 -9.79 21.21
CA GLN A 153 3.04 -10.58 21.43
C GLN A 153 4.20 -10.03 20.58
N ASP A 154 5.43 -10.33 21.01
CA ASP A 154 6.64 -10.04 20.24
C ASP A 154 6.69 -10.82 18.91
N ASP A 155 5.85 -11.85 18.76
CA ASP A 155 5.54 -12.48 17.48
C ASP A 155 4.14 -12.07 17.02
N PRO A 156 4.02 -11.13 16.06
CA PRO A 156 2.73 -10.59 15.64
C PRO A 156 1.91 -11.59 14.81
N VAL A 157 2.47 -12.74 14.42
CA VAL A 157 1.80 -13.73 13.57
C VAL A 157 0.49 -14.22 14.19
N THR A 158 0.41 -14.29 15.52
CA THR A 158 -0.78 -14.78 16.21
C THR A 158 -1.91 -13.75 16.31
N ASP A 159 -1.65 -12.47 16.10
CA ASP A 159 -2.63 -11.39 16.13
C ASP A 159 -3.52 -11.37 14.87
N PHE A 160 -2.99 -11.83 13.73
CA PHE A 160 -3.70 -11.83 12.43
C PHE A 160 -4.78 -12.93 12.29
N ARG A 161 -5.36 -13.45 13.38
CA ARG A 161 -6.35 -14.55 13.32
C ARG A 161 -7.66 -14.16 12.65
N SER A 162 -8.18 -12.97 12.92
CA SER A 162 -9.45 -12.47 12.37
C SER A 162 -9.26 -11.87 10.97
N GLY A 163 -8.42 -10.83 10.87
CA GLY A 163 -8.16 -10.10 9.62
C GLY A 163 -7.26 -10.84 8.62
N GLY A 164 -6.51 -11.86 9.06
CA GLY A 164 -5.63 -12.65 8.20
C GLY A 164 -4.59 -11.81 7.47
N VAL A 165 -4.16 -12.34 6.31
CA VAL A 165 -3.13 -11.69 5.47
C VAL A 165 -3.62 -10.36 4.90
N LEU A 166 -4.95 -10.21 4.78
CA LEU A 166 -5.56 -8.99 4.28
C LEU A 166 -5.27 -7.82 5.23
N SER A 167 -5.47 -8.00 6.53
CA SER A 167 -5.18 -6.96 7.52
C SER A 167 -3.70 -6.56 7.54
N LEU A 168 -2.79 -7.52 7.36
CA LEU A 168 -1.36 -7.23 7.23
C LEU A 168 -1.06 -6.43 5.95
N ALA A 169 -1.65 -6.81 4.81
CA ALA A 169 -1.50 -6.07 3.56
C ALA A 169 -2.05 -4.63 3.65
N MET A 170 -3.17 -4.46 4.36
CA MET A 170 -3.77 -3.16 4.66
C MET A 170 -2.87 -2.28 5.54
N MET A 171 -2.24 -2.85 6.58
CA MET A 171 -1.27 -2.11 7.40
C MET A 171 -0.08 -1.63 6.58
N VAL A 172 0.50 -2.51 5.75
CA VAL A 172 1.64 -2.14 4.89
C VAL A 172 1.26 -0.98 3.99
N HIS A 173 0.07 -1.01 3.39
CA HIS A 173 -0.42 0.12 2.60
C HIS A 173 -0.54 1.42 3.42
N LEU A 174 -1.10 1.36 4.63
CA LEU A 174 -1.24 2.55 5.47
C LEU A 174 0.11 3.17 5.83
N VAL A 175 1.10 2.34 6.15
CA VAL A 175 2.44 2.81 6.51
C VAL A 175 3.18 3.39 5.30
N GLU A 176 3.14 2.70 4.16
CA GLU A 176 3.92 3.11 2.97
C GLU A 176 3.24 4.22 2.15
N SER A 177 1.92 4.20 2.05
CA SER A 177 1.16 5.08 1.14
C SER A 177 0.34 6.15 1.87
N CYS A 178 0.05 5.97 3.16
CA CYS A 178 -0.79 6.89 3.93
C CYS A 178 -0.11 7.34 5.25
N PRO A 179 1.12 7.86 5.21
CA PRO A 179 1.87 8.20 6.43
C PRO A 179 1.15 9.22 7.32
N GLN A 180 0.35 10.12 6.73
CA GLN A 180 -0.51 11.04 7.47
C GLN A 180 -1.58 10.32 8.33
N THR A 181 -2.13 9.22 7.83
CA THR A 181 -3.13 8.43 8.55
C THR A 181 -2.45 7.59 9.63
N HIS A 182 -1.34 6.92 9.29
CA HIS A 182 -0.53 6.16 10.24
C HIS A 182 -0.02 7.04 11.39
N GLY A 183 0.45 8.26 11.08
CA GLY A 183 0.94 9.26 12.03
C GLY A 183 -0.03 9.60 13.17
N ARG A 184 -1.34 9.45 12.95
CA ARG A 184 -2.36 9.72 13.98
C ARG A 184 -2.42 8.66 15.08
N PHE A 185 -1.92 7.45 14.82
CA PHE A 185 -1.97 6.31 15.75
C PHE A 185 -0.61 5.99 16.39
N ILE A 186 0.44 6.70 15.99
CA ILE A 186 1.77 6.59 16.58
C ILE A 186 2.10 7.88 17.34
N LEU A 187 3.26 7.90 18.02
CA LEU A 187 3.77 8.98 18.87
C LEU A 187 3.19 10.38 18.59
N ASP A 188 2.65 11.01 19.63
CA ASP A 188 2.01 12.35 19.63
C ASP A 188 0.78 12.53 18.70
N GLY A 189 0.35 11.45 18.05
CA GLY A 189 -0.89 11.40 17.28
C GLY A 189 -2.14 11.53 18.16
N ASP A 190 -3.20 12.09 17.59
CA ASP A 190 -4.48 12.32 18.27
C ASP A 190 -5.28 11.04 18.59
N ALA A 191 -4.89 9.91 17.99
CA ALA A 191 -5.39 8.57 18.27
C ALA A 191 -4.32 7.62 18.81
N ALA A 192 -3.18 8.13 19.31
CA ALA A 192 -2.05 7.33 19.76
C ALA A 192 -2.35 6.42 20.97
N MET A 193 -3.45 6.65 21.69
CA MET A 193 -3.92 5.74 22.75
C MET A 193 -4.45 4.40 22.19
N LEU A 194 -4.79 4.35 20.89
CA LEU A 194 -5.27 3.13 20.25
C LEU A 194 -4.10 2.39 19.61
N PRO A 195 -3.85 1.11 19.99
CA PRO A 195 -2.77 0.32 19.40
C PRO A 195 -2.97 0.16 17.89
N PHE A 196 -2.07 0.70 17.07
CA PHE A 196 -2.24 0.81 15.62
C PHE A 196 -2.53 -0.54 14.93
N GLY A 197 -1.72 -1.56 15.20
CA GLY A 197 -1.83 -2.89 14.61
C GLY A 197 -3.16 -3.56 14.97
N LEU A 198 -3.52 -3.56 16.26
CA LEU A 198 -4.80 -4.11 16.70
C LEU A 198 -6.00 -3.33 16.14
N THR A 199 -5.89 -2.01 16.06
CA THR A 199 -6.93 -1.15 15.46
C THR A 199 -7.12 -1.48 13.99
N CYS A 200 -6.03 -1.57 13.23
CA CYS A 200 -6.09 -1.90 11.82
C CYS A 200 -6.69 -3.30 11.57
N ILE A 201 -6.34 -4.31 12.38
CA ILE A 201 -6.93 -5.67 12.30
C ILE A 201 -8.45 -5.62 12.49
N ASN A 202 -8.92 -4.93 13.52
CA ASN A 202 -10.35 -4.87 13.83
C ASN A 202 -11.13 -4.09 12.75
N ILE A 203 -10.56 -2.99 12.23
CA ILE A 203 -11.15 -2.25 11.11
C ILE A 203 -11.22 -3.12 9.85
N THR A 204 -10.16 -3.87 9.53
CA THR A 204 -10.19 -4.79 8.39
C THR A 204 -11.25 -5.89 8.58
N ASP A 205 -11.37 -6.48 9.77
CA ASP A 205 -12.39 -7.50 10.06
C ASP A 205 -13.82 -6.95 9.95
N MET A 206 -14.06 -5.76 10.51
CA MET A 206 -15.32 -5.02 10.38
C MET A 206 -15.67 -4.78 8.91
N MET A 207 -14.73 -4.26 8.10
CA MET A 207 -14.97 -4.05 6.67
C MET A 207 -15.18 -5.36 5.91
N ALA A 208 -14.46 -6.43 6.24
CA ALA A 208 -14.63 -7.72 5.59
C ALA A 208 -16.04 -8.30 5.81
N LYS A 209 -16.63 -8.10 6.99
CA LYS A 209 -18.04 -8.42 7.26
C LYS A 209 -18.96 -7.54 6.42
N PHE A 210 -18.72 -6.23 6.39
CA PHE A 210 -19.56 -5.27 5.70
C PHE A 210 -19.64 -5.51 4.19
N LEU A 211 -18.49 -5.82 3.59
CA LEU A 211 -18.29 -6.09 2.17
C LEU A 211 -18.58 -7.54 1.78
N MET A 212 -19.11 -8.35 2.69
CA MET A 212 -19.50 -9.74 2.44
C MET A 212 -18.32 -10.63 1.99
N LEU A 213 -17.12 -10.31 2.46
CA LEU A 213 -15.88 -11.06 2.20
C LEU A 213 -15.57 -12.07 3.31
N SER A 214 -16.24 -11.96 4.45
CA SER A 214 -16.09 -12.87 5.58
C SER A 214 -16.65 -14.25 5.24
N LYS A 215 -15.94 -15.30 5.70
CA LYS A 215 -16.39 -16.70 5.58
C LYS A 215 -17.73 -16.98 6.25
N ALA A 216 -18.14 -16.13 7.21
CA ALA A 216 -19.41 -16.25 7.90
C ALA A 216 -20.61 -15.85 7.02
N VAL A 217 -20.36 -15.21 5.88
CA VAL A 217 -21.39 -14.80 4.94
C VAL A 217 -21.58 -15.90 3.91
N ASP A 218 -22.75 -16.54 3.90
CA ASP A 218 -23.09 -17.53 2.88
C ASP A 218 -23.24 -16.84 1.51
N ARG A 219 -22.91 -17.56 0.44
CA ARG A 219 -23.18 -17.14 -0.93
C ARG A 219 -24.66 -16.84 -1.14
N MET A 220 -25.56 -17.59 -0.50
CA MET A 220 -26.99 -17.32 -0.58
C MET A 220 -27.34 -15.98 0.08
N ASP A 221 -26.78 -15.70 1.26
CA ASP A 221 -26.97 -14.43 1.97
C ASP A 221 -26.41 -13.25 1.15
N ALA A 222 -25.29 -13.46 0.45
CA ALA A 222 -24.71 -12.47 -0.47
C ALA A 222 -25.60 -12.19 -1.68
N LEU A 223 -26.26 -13.20 -2.23
CA LEU A 223 -27.15 -13.05 -3.38
C LEU A 223 -28.50 -12.44 -3.01
N LEU A 224 -29.01 -12.75 -1.81
CA LEU A 224 -30.28 -12.22 -1.31
C LEU A 224 -30.14 -10.87 -0.61
N SER A 225 -28.91 -10.50 -0.25
CA SER A 225 -28.58 -9.19 0.32
C SER A 225 -29.07 -8.08 -0.62
N GLN A 226 -29.91 -7.20 -0.09
CA GLN A 226 -30.33 -5.97 -0.76
C GLN A 226 -29.24 -4.87 -0.67
N LYS A 227 -28.02 -5.21 -0.22
CA LYS A 227 -26.94 -4.22 -0.13
C LYS A 227 -26.56 -3.75 -1.53
N PRO A 228 -26.40 -2.43 -1.74
CA PRO A 228 -26.07 -1.89 -3.04
C PRO A 228 -24.67 -2.34 -3.45
N PHE A 229 -24.49 -2.67 -4.73
CA PHE A 229 -23.17 -2.78 -5.31
C PHE A 229 -22.56 -1.37 -5.42
N TRP A 230 -21.51 -1.10 -4.63
CA TRP A 230 -20.81 0.19 -4.70
C TRP A 230 -19.92 0.24 -5.93
N ARG A 231 -20.26 1.12 -6.88
CA ARG A 231 -19.55 1.28 -8.15
C ARG A 231 -18.06 1.54 -7.98
N MET A 232 -17.64 2.15 -6.86
CA MET A 232 -16.23 2.35 -6.56
C MET A 232 -15.40 1.06 -6.60
N PHE A 233 -15.97 -0.11 -6.31
CA PHE A 233 -15.24 -1.40 -6.37
C PHE A 233 -14.89 -1.88 -7.78
N ALA A 234 -15.28 -1.13 -8.81
CA ALA A 234 -14.66 -1.27 -10.13
C ALA A 234 -13.18 -0.86 -10.13
N ASP A 235 -12.76 0.01 -9.20
CA ASP A 235 -11.36 0.33 -8.94
C ASP A 235 -10.75 -0.76 -8.03
N PRO A 236 -9.67 -1.45 -8.47
CA PRO A 236 -8.98 -2.44 -7.64
C PRO A 236 -8.55 -1.87 -6.29
N HIS A 237 -8.15 -0.58 -6.23
CA HIS A 237 -7.66 0.08 -5.02
C HIS A 237 -8.76 0.50 -4.04
N ALA A 238 -10.05 0.31 -4.37
CA ALA A 238 -11.15 0.78 -3.53
C ALA A 238 -11.09 0.22 -2.09
N MET A 239 -10.63 -1.03 -1.92
CA MET A 239 -10.46 -1.65 -0.60
C MET A 239 -9.42 -0.90 0.27
N LEU A 240 -8.31 -0.49 -0.36
CA LEU A 240 -7.24 0.25 0.30
C LEU A 240 -7.76 1.62 0.77
N VAL A 241 -8.52 2.29 -0.09
CA VAL A 241 -9.15 3.58 0.23
C VAL A 241 -10.22 3.43 1.32
N CYS A 242 -10.95 2.31 1.35
CA CYS A 242 -11.87 2.02 2.45
C CYS A 242 -11.13 1.88 3.78
N GLN A 243 -10.03 1.11 3.81
CA GLN A 243 -9.20 0.99 5.01
C GLN A 243 -8.67 2.35 5.46
N GLU A 244 -8.07 3.12 4.55
CA GLU A 244 -7.56 4.46 4.83
C GLU A 244 -8.64 5.35 5.44
N THR A 245 -9.82 5.39 4.81
CA THR A 245 -10.95 6.22 5.25
C THR A 245 -11.45 5.79 6.63
N ALA A 246 -11.57 4.49 6.88
CA ALA A 246 -12.03 3.97 8.16
C ALA A 246 -11.02 4.26 9.29
N MET A 247 -9.72 4.19 9.02
CA MET A 247 -8.68 4.57 9.99
C MET A 247 -8.70 6.09 10.27
N GLN A 248 -8.87 6.94 9.24
CA GLN A 248 -9.01 8.38 9.45
C GLN A 248 -10.26 8.72 10.27
N LEU A 249 -11.39 8.07 9.97
CA LEU A 249 -12.63 8.22 10.72
C LEU A 249 -12.49 7.75 12.18
N THR A 250 -11.77 6.67 12.43
CA THR A 250 -11.49 6.17 13.79
C THR A 250 -10.80 7.25 14.62
N ALA A 251 -9.75 7.88 14.07
CA ALA A 251 -9.07 8.96 14.77
C ALA A 251 -9.93 10.22 14.92
N ASP A 252 -10.79 10.54 13.94
CA ASP A 252 -11.76 11.65 14.08
C ASP A 252 -12.79 11.38 15.20
N VAL A 253 -13.25 10.15 15.36
CA VAL A 253 -14.16 9.74 16.45
C VAL A 253 -13.47 9.83 17.81
N VAL A 254 -12.18 9.48 17.91
CA VAL A 254 -11.39 9.66 19.14
C VAL A 254 -11.37 11.15 19.55
N VAL A 255 -11.04 12.04 18.61
CA VAL A 255 -11.00 13.49 18.88
C VAL A 255 -12.39 14.01 19.28
N GLU A 256 -13.45 13.55 18.61
CA GLU A 256 -14.82 13.92 18.94
C GLU A 256 -15.19 13.52 20.37
N LEU A 257 -14.96 12.25 20.74
CA LEU A 257 -15.27 11.73 22.08
C LEU A 257 -14.47 12.43 23.18
N GLN A 258 -13.17 12.67 22.93
CA GLN A 258 -12.32 13.37 23.89
C GLN A 258 -12.79 14.81 24.11
N THR A 259 -13.20 15.50 23.04
CA THR A 259 -13.73 16.86 23.13
C THR A 259 -15.06 16.92 23.86
N GLU A 260 -15.98 16.00 23.55
CA GLU A 260 -17.32 15.95 24.15
C GLU A 260 -17.28 15.60 25.63
N ARG A 261 -16.41 14.67 26.04
CA ARG A 261 -16.31 14.21 27.43
C ARG A 261 -15.44 15.11 28.31
N GLY A 262 -14.57 15.93 27.71
CA GLY A 262 -13.56 16.70 28.45
C GLY A 262 -12.52 15.85 29.19
N THR A 263 -12.48 14.55 28.92
CA THR A 263 -11.53 13.59 29.51
C THR A 263 -10.86 12.79 28.40
N PRO A 264 -9.60 12.35 28.61
CA PRO A 264 -8.88 11.56 27.62
C PRO A 264 -9.63 10.27 27.27
N VAL A 265 -9.69 9.96 25.97
CA VAL A 265 -10.14 8.64 25.50
C VAL A 265 -9.08 7.59 25.87
N THR A 266 -9.52 6.39 26.20
CA THR A 266 -8.64 5.28 26.60
C THR A 266 -8.89 4.03 25.76
N VAL A 267 -8.03 3.02 25.89
CA VAL A 267 -8.23 1.71 25.25
C VAL A 267 -9.55 1.03 25.66
N PHE A 268 -10.14 1.39 26.80
CA PHE A 268 -11.43 0.84 27.23
C PHE A 268 -12.61 1.36 26.41
N ASP A 269 -12.43 2.48 25.71
CA ASP A 269 -13.44 3.04 24.80
C ASP A 269 -13.45 2.38 23.42
N PHE A 270 -12.50 1.48 23.16
CA PHE A 270 -12.26 0.91 21.83
C PHE A 270 -13.51 0.26 21.21
N ALA A 271 -14.27 -0.51 21.99
CA ALA A 271 -15.49 -1.15 21.50
C ALA A 271 -16.55 -0.13 21.09
N ASN A 272 -16.72 0.96 21.85
CA ASN A 272 -17.65 2.02 21.52
C ASN A 272 -17.18 2.82 20.29
N ILE A 273 -15.88 3.11 20.19
CA ILE A 273 -15.29 3.77 19.02
C ILE A 273 -15.55 2.94 17.76
N LEU A 274 -15.27 1.64 17.80
CA LEU A 274 -15.51 0.75 16.66
C LEU A 274 -16.98 0.71 16.26
N ALA A 275 -17.92 0.67 17.22
CA ALA A 275 -19.35 0.68 16.91
C ALA A 275 -19.78 1.97 16.18
N ILE A 276 -19.26 3.13 16.60
CA ILE A 276 -19.53 4.42 15.93
C ILE A 276 -18.91 4.43 14.53
N VAL A 277 -17.68 3.93 14.38
CA VAL A 277 -16.98 3.86 13.10
C VAL A 277 -17.71 2.93 12.14
N GLU A 278 -18.14 1.76 12.60
CA GLU A 278 -18.92 0.79 11.82
C GLU A 278 -20.19 1.43 11.29
N GLN A 279 -20.99 2.03 12.19
CA GLN A 279 -22.23 2.69 11.83
C GLN A 279 -22.00 3.82 10.80
N ARG A 280 -21.01 4.69 11.03
CA ARG A 280 -20.72 5.80 10.12
C ARG A 280 -20.22 5.28 8.76
N MET A 281 -19.30 4.31 8.74
CA MET A 281 -18.81 3.73 7.49
C MET A 281 -19.94 3.11 6.67
N GLU A 282 -20.86 2.40 7.32
CA GLU A 282 -22.06 1.85 6.67
C GLU A 282 -22.96 2.95 6.11
N TYR A 283 -23.50 3.80 6.98
CA TYR A 283 -24.64 4.67 6.64
C TYR A 283 -24.21 5.99 6.00
N ASP A 284 -23.13 6.60 6.49
CA ASP A 284 -22.73 7.95 6.06
C ASP A 284 -21.76 7.93 4.87
N TYR A 285 -21.06 6.81 4.65
CA TYR A 285 -20.02 6.69 3.64
C TYR A 285 -20.41 5.73 2.52
N LEU A 286 -20.67 4.47 2.83
CA LEU A 286 -20.96 3.46 1.82
C LEU A 286 -22.40 3.62 1.29
N MET A 287 -23.41 3.79 2.14
CA MET A 287 -24.79 3.99 1.67
C MET A 287 -25.00 5.30 0.90
N ALA A 288 -24.07 6.26 0.98
CA ALA A 288 -24.04 7.42 0.08
C ALA A 288 -23.74 7.04 -1.38
N GLY A 289 -23.29 5.81 -1.64
CA GLY A 289 -23.12 5.25 -2.98
C GLY A 289 -21.93 5.83 -3.75
N PRO A 290 -20.71 5.85 -3.19
CA PRO A 290 -19.54 6.43 -3.86
C PRO A 290 -19.33 5.80 -5.24
N ALA A 291 -19.21 6.66 -6.26
CA ALA A 291 -18.99 6.22 -7.63
C ALA A 291 -17.53 5.78 -7.89
N SER A 292 -16.59 6.28 -7.09
CA SER A 292 -15.15 6.01 -7.20
C SER A 292 -14.45 6.14 -5.85
N SER A 293 -13.21 5.65 -5.75
CA SER A 293 -12.37 5.84 -4.57
C SER A 293 -12.11 7.32 -4.25
N SER A 294 -12.02 8.19 -5.28
CA SER A 294 -11.92 9.64 -5.09
C SER A 294 -13.19 10.23 -4.47
N ASP A 295 -14.35 9.71 -4.89
CA ASP A 295 -15.65 10.14 -4.38
C ASP A 295 -15.81 9.77 -2.89
N LEU A 296 -15.37 8.58 -2.48
CA LEU A 296 -15.34 8.18 -1.07
C LEU A 296 -14.52 9.16 -0.21
N ARG A 297 -13.34 9.61 -0.68
CA ARG A 297 -12.54 10.62 0.02
C ARG A 297 -13.23 11.99 0.10
N LYS A 298 -13.97 12.39 -0.94
CA LYS A 298 -14.77 13.63 -0.92
C LYS A 298 -15.92 13.54 0.09
N ILE A 299 -16.59 12.39 0.14
CA ILE A 299 -17.63 12.11 1.15
C ILE A 299 -17.04 12.20 2.56
N HIS A 300 -15.85 11.61 2.78
CA HIS A 300 -15.13 11.73 4.05
C HIS A 300 -14.88 13.19 4.44
N ALA A 301 -14.28 13.99 3.55
CA ALA A 301 -13.97 15.39 3.82
C ALA A 301 -15.23 16.19 4.19
N ARG A 302 -16.34 15.98 3.48
CA ARG A 302 -17.63 16.63 3.76
C ARG A 302 -18.21 16.19 5.11
N ASN A 303 -18.21 14.88 5.39
CA ASN A 303 -18.74 14.34 6.63
C ASN A 303 -17.91 14.78 7.84
N LYS A 304 -16.58 14.86 7.70
CA LYS A 304 -15.69 15.40 8.74
C LYS A 304 -16.08 16.82 9.14
N ILE A 305 -16.26 17.72 8.17
CA ILE A 305 -16.70 19.10 8.43
C ILE A 305 -18.06 19.10 9.12
N LYS A 306 -19.02 18.29 8.64
CA LYS A 306 -20.34 18.15 9.24
C LYS A 306 -20.26 17.72 10.72
N TYR A 307 -19.49 16.68 11.04
CA TYR A 307 -19.37 16.20 12.42
C TYR A 307 -18.67 17.23 13.33
N GLN A 308 -17.66 17.94 12.82
CA GLN A 308 -17.01 19.03 13.56
C GLN A 308 -17.98 20.16 13.90
N GLN A 309 -18.83 20.56 12.94
CA GLN A 309 -19.86 21.57 13.18
C GLN A 309 -20.90 21.10 14.20
N GLN A 310 -21.34 19.84 14.10
CA GLN A 310 -22.27 19.23 15.06
C GLN A 310 -21.68 19.15 16.47
N LEU A 311 -20.39 18.81 16.58
CA LEU A 311 -19.67 18.81 17.86
C LEU A 311 -19.60 20.23 18.44
N GLN A 312 -19.21 21.24 17.65
CA GLN A 312 -19.17 22.63 18.11
C GLN A 312 -20.54 23.12 18.60
N GLN A 313 -21.62 22.77 17.90
CA GLN A 313 -22.97 23.11 18.31
C GLN A 313 -23.35 22.44 19.64
N ARG A 314 -23.05 21.15 19.82
CA ARG A 314 -23.28 20.45 21.11
C ARG A 314 -22.50 21.10 22.25
N MET A 315 -21.24 21.48 22.00
CA MET A 315 -20.39 22.15 23.00
C MET A 315 -20.89 23.56 23.36
N GLN A 316 -21.54 24.27 22.43
CA GLN A 316 -22.17 25.56 22.71
C GLN A 316 -23.43 25.40 23.57
N LEU A 317 -24.23 24.36 23.33
CA LEU A 317 -25.46 24.10 24.09
C LEU A 317 -25.20 23.58 25.50
N ALA A 318 -24.05 22.96 25.75
CA ALA A 318 -23.65 22.45 27.06
C ALA A 318 -23.09 23.53 28.01
N ARG A 319 -22.83 24.75 27.51
CA ARG A 319 -22.34 25.91 28.27
C ARG A 319 -23.49 26.79 28.71
#